data_AF-A0A5E4NT11-F1
#
_entry.id   AF-A0A5E4NT11-F1
#
_cell.length_a   1.000
_cell.length_b   1.000
_cell.length_c   1.000
_cell.angle_alpha   90.00
_cell.angle_beta   90.00
_cell.angle_gamma   90.00
#
_symmetry.space_group_name_H-M   'P 1'
#
loop_
_entity.id
_entity.type
_entity.pdbx_description
1 polymer ?
#
loop_
_entity_poly.entity_id
_entity_poly.type
_entity_poly.pdbx_seq_one_letter_code
_entity_poly.pdbx_strand_id
1 'polypeptide(L)'
;MEIFLDSADLNEIKELKELIDGITTNPSLIAKSGHKNKYKDLISEICSIIDGPVSVEVVADSHEEMMKEGLDLAKIAENIVVKLPLTYNGLISCKKLSTDTTCC
;
A
#
# COMPACT_ATOMS: atom_id res chain seq x y z
N MET A 1 1.83 -20.72 -3.59
CA MET A 1 2.90 -19.76 -3.93
C MET A 1 2.18 -18.61 -4.57
N GLU A 2 2.38 -17.40 -4.05
CA GLU A 2 1.76 -16.19 -4.59
C GLU A 2 2.78 -15.40 -5.41
N ILE A 3 2.33 -14.71 -6.45
CA ILE A 3 3.13 -13.90 -7.37
C ILE A 3 2.67 -12.46 -7.26
N PHE A 4 3.54 -11.58 -6.75
CA PHE A 4 3.22 -10.17 -6.58
C PHE A 4 3.99 -9.34 -7.61
N LEU A 5 3.33 -8.33 -8.18
CA LEU A 5 3.97 -7.34 -9.06
C LEU A 5 4.49 -6.15 -8.24
N ASP A 6 5.76 -5.78 -8.41
CA ASP A 6 6.34 -4.59 -7.80
C ASP A 6 6.26 -3.39 -8.75
N SER A 7 5.08 -2.77 -8.83
CA SER A 7 4.83 -1.66 -9.76
C SER A 7 3.76 -0.69 -9.27
N ALA A 8 3.78 0.50 -9.84
CA ALA A 8 2.72 1.50 -9.72
C ALA A 8 2.27 2.02 -11.11
N ASP A 9 2.63 1.32 -12.20
CA ASP A 9 2.19 1.61 -13.56
C ASP A 9 0.88 0.87 -13.86
N LEU A 10 -0.19 1.63 -14.08
CA LEU A 10 -1.52 1.10 -14.35
C LEU A 10 -1.59 0.26 -15.62
N ASN A 11 -0.74 0.51 -16.62
CA ASN A 11 -0.74 -0.27 -17.86
C ASN A 11 -0.16 -1.66 -17.63
N GLU A 12 0.99 -1.73 -16.93
CA GLU A 12 1.63 -3.00 -16.57
C GLU A 12 0.73 -3.84 -15.67
N ILE A 13 0.09 -3.21 -14.69
CA ILE A 13 -0.87 -3.87 -13.79
C ILE A 13 -2.06 -4.43 -14.58
N LYS A 14 -2.65 -3.66 -15.51
CA LYS A 14 -3.78 -4.12 -16.33
C LYS A 14 -3.40 -5.27 -17.26
N GLU A 15 -2.18 -5.27 -17.79
CA GLU A 15 -1.66 -6.34 -18.66
C GLU A 15 -1.43 -7.64 -17.89
N LEU A 16 -0.92 -7.56 -16.66
CA LEU A 16 -0.50 -8.72 -15.87
C LEU A 16 -1.53 -9.20 -14.83
N LYS A 17 -2.68 -8.53 -14.68
CA LYS A 17 -3.65 -8.79 -13.60
C LYS A 17 -4.10 -10.25 -13.44
N GLU A 18 -4.18 -11.00 -14.54
CA GLU A 18 -4.60 -12.41 -14.52
C GLU A 18 -3.47 -13.38 -14.12
N LEU A 19 -2.24 -12.87 -13.97
CA LEU A 19 -1.02 -13.64 -13.67
C LEU A 19 -0.43 -13.34 -12.29
N ILE A 20 -1.02 -12.41 -11.54
CA ILE A 20 -0.51 -11.90 -10.27
C ILE A 20 -1.59 -11.97 -9.20
N ASP A 21 -1.17 -12.25 -7.97
CA ASP A 21 -2.04 -12.39 -6.79
C ASP A 21 -2.10 -11.10 -5.96
N GLY A 22 -1.21 -10.14 -6.22
CA GLY A 22 -1.11 -8.91 -5.44
C GLY A 22 -0.09 -7.93 -6.01
N ILE A 23 -0.02 -6.77 -5.38
CA ILE A 23 0.90 -5.69 -5.77
C ILE A 23 1.70 -5.23 -4.56
N THR A 24 2.98 -4.96 -4.78
CA THR A 24 3.77 -4.15 -3.85
C THR A 24 4.08 -2.79 -4.47
N THR A 25 3.90 -1.74 -3.69
CA THR A 25 4.33 -0.40 -4.05
C THR A 25 5.37 0.12 -3.06
N ASN A 26 5.98 1.24 -3.42
CA ASN A 26 6.81 2.05 -2.54
C ASN A 26 6.78 3.51 -3.03
N PRO A 27 7.25 4.49 -2.22
CA PRO A 27 7.19 5.89 -2.60
C PRO A 27 7.95 6.21 -3.89
N SER A 28 9.02 5.46 -4.20
CA SER A 28 9.81 5.66 -5.42
C SER A 28 9.07 5.21 -6.68
N LEU A 29 8.35 4.09 -6.63
CA LEU A 29 7.53 3.60 -7.76
C LEU A 29 6.37 4.56 -8.04
N ILE A 30 5.67 5.00 -6.99
CA ILE A 30 4.57 5.96 -7.12
C ILE A 30 5.08 7.32 -7.61
N ALA A 31 6.27 7.74 -7.19
CA ALA A 31 6.90 8.95 -7.71
C ALA A 31 7.20 8.87 -9.22
N LYS A 32 7.53 7.69 -9.73
CA LYS A 32 7.86 7.46 -11.15
C LYS A 32 6.63 7.31 -12.04
N SER A 33 5.47 6.93 -11.50
CA SER A 33 4.24 6.78 -12.30
C SER A 33 3.70 8.12 -12.84
N GLY A 34 4.17 9.26 -12.32
CA GLY A 34 3.69 10.59 -12.74
C GLY A 34 2.43 11.06 -12.02
N HIS A 35 1.89 10.28 -11.07
CA HIS A 35 0.65 10.57 -10.34
C HIS A 35 0.86 11.22 -8.96
N LYS A 36 1.99 11.90 -8.72
CA LYS A 36 2.33 12.45 -7.38
C LYS A 36 1.24 13.30 -6.73
N ASN A 37 0.51 14.09 -7.53
CA ASN A 37 -0.56 14.98 -7.02
C ASN A 37 -1.92 14.28 -6.87
N LYS A 38 -2.00 12.98 -7.19
CA LYS A 38 -3.20 12.15 -7.17
C LYS A 38 -2.91 10.77 -6.57
N TYR A 39 -2.09 10.73 -5.53
CA TYR A 39 -1.65 9.51 -4.86
C TYR A 39 -2.81 8.61 -4.43
N LYS A 40 -3.84 9.19 -3.78
CA LYS A 40 -5.00 8.43 -3.31
C LYS A 40 -5.82 7.88 -4.49
N ASP A 41 -5.99 8.65 -5.55
CA ASP A 41 -6.70 8.21 -6.75
C ASP A 41 -5.95 7.06 -7.43
N LEU A 42 -4.61 7.16 -7.52
CA LEU A 42 -3.78 6.08 -8.07
C LEU A 42 -3.94 4.79 -7.27
N ILE A 43 -3.82 4.85 -5.94
CA ILE A 43 -3.96 3.65 -5.10
C ILE A 43 -5.37 3.08 -5.21
N SER A 44 -6.39 3.94 -5.19
CA SER A 44 -7.78 3.52 -5.37
C SER A 44 -7.99 2.82 -6.71
N GLU A 45 -7.39 3.33 -7.80
CA GLU A 45 -7.45 2.69 -9.12
C GLU A 45 -6.70 1.34 -9.11
N ILE A 46 -5.50 1.26 -8.52
CA ILE A 46 -4.75 0.00 -8.39
C ILE A 46 -5.58 -1.05 -7.64
N CYS A 47 -6.17 -0.67 -6.50
CA CYS A 47 -7.00 -1.54 -5.69
C CYS A 47 -8.28 -1.99 -6.41
N SER A 48 -8.78 -1.20 -7.37
CA SER A 48 -9.93 -1.57 -8.20
C SER A 48 -9.60 -2.54 -9.35
N ILE A 49 -8.31 -2.69 -9.69
CA ILE A 49 -7.86 -3.57 -10.78
C ILE A 49 -7.50 -4.97 -10.27
N ILE A 50 -6.98 -5.07 -9.04
CA ILE A 50 -6.53 -6.31 -8.41
C ILE A 50 -7.38 -6.59 -7.17
N ASP A 51 -8.03 -7.75 -7.14
CA ASP A 51 -8.82 -8.19 -5.97
C ASP A 51 -7.94 -8.57 -4.77
N GLY A 52 -6.68 -8.94 -5.03
CA GLY A 52 -5.71 -9.34 -4.01
C GLY A 52 -5.00 -8.18 -3.29
N PRO A 53 -4.04 -8.48 -2.39
CA PRO A 53 -3.43 -7.49 -1.51
C PRO A 53 -2.62 -6.43 -2.27
N VAL A 54 -2.81 -5.16 -1.89
CA VAL A 54 -2.03 -4.03 -2.40
C VAL A 54 -1.20 -3.42 -1.26
N SER A 55 0.10 -3.69 -1.25
CA SER A 55 1.00 -3.16 -0.23
C SER A 55 1.36 -1.71 -0.52
N VAL A 56 1.04 -0.81 0.41
CA VAL A 56 1.29 0.63 0.30
C VAL A 56 2.09 1.11 1.49
N GLU A 57 3.24 1.75 1.22
CA GLU A 57 4.19 2.17 2.25
C GLU A 57 3.86 3.55 2.83
N VAL A 58 3.94 3.66 4.16
CA VAL A 58 3.95 4.96 4.86
C VAL A 58 5.25 5.72 4.60
N VAL A 59 5.22 7.04 4.64
CA VAL A 59 6.40 7.91 4.51
C VAL A 59 6.81 8.51 5.86
N ALA A 60 5.95 8.46 6.87
CA ALA A 60 6.21 8.95 8.22
C ALA A 60 7.39 8.25 8.93
N ASP A 61 8.10 9.00 9.78
CA ASP A 61 9.24 8.52 10.57
C ASP A 61 8.88 8.22 12.04
N SER A 62 7.87 8.91 12.59
CA SER A 62 7.43 8.76 13.98
C SER A 62 6.29 7.74 14.11
N HIS A 63 6.16 7.12 15.29
CA HIS A 63 5.09 6.16 15.55
C HIS A 63 3.70 6.80 15.36
N GLU A 64 3.49 7.99 15.91
CA GLU A 64 2.21 8.70 15.88
C GLU A 64 1.79 9.05 14.45
N GLU A 65 2.73 9.50 13.62
CA GLU A 65 2.47 9.83 12.23
C GLU A 65 2.25 8.56 11.38
N MET A 66 3.03 7.49 11.60
CA MET A 66 2.82 6.20 10.94
C MET A 66 1.43 5.62 11.24
N MET A 67 0.95 5.74 12.48
CA MET A 67 -0.40 5.29 12.86
C MET A 67 -1.46 6.08 12.10
N LYS A 68 -1.33 7.41 12.06
CA LYS A 68 -2.28 8.28 11.35
C LYS A 68 -2.29 7.97 9.84
N GLU A 69 -1.11 7.90 9.22
CA GLU A 69 -0.95 7.62 7.81
C GLU A 69 -1.47 6.24 7.46
N GLY A 70 -1.08 5.20 8.21
CA GLY A 70 -1.55 3.83 8.01
C GLY A 70 -3.07 3.68 8.08
N LEU A 71 -3.71 4.30 9.08
CA LEU A 71 -5.18 4.30 9.19
C LEU A 71 -5.86 5.07 8.05
N ASP A 72 -5.24 6.12 7.53
CA ASP A 72 -5.78 6.86 6.38
C ASP A 72 -5.60 6.10 5.06
N LEU A 73 -4.54 5.29 4.94
CA LEU A 73 -4.34 4.37 3.81
C LEU A 73 -5.36 3.23 3.84
N ALA A 74 -5.56 2.57 4.99
CA ALA A 74 -6.49 1.46 5.14
C ALA A 74 -7.95 1.83 4.78
N LYS A 75 -8.33 3.11 4.88
CA LYS A 75 -9.67 3.60 4.47
C LYS A 75 -9.86 3.70 2.96
N ILE A 76 -8.81 3.63 2.14
CA ILE A 76 -8.91 3.83 0.70
C ILE A 76 -9.58 2.63 0.02
N ALA A 77 -9.23 1.41 0.43
CA ALA A 77 -9.79 0.16 -0.08
C ALA A 77 -9.54 -0.99 0.91
N GLU A 78 -10.43 -2.00 0.89
CA GLU A 78 -10.38 -3.15 1.83
C GLU A 78 -9.15 -4.04 1.63
N ASN A 79 -8.59 -4.11 0.42
CA ASN A 79 -7.43 -4.94 0.09
C ASN A 79 -6.08 -4.25 0.31
N ILE A 80 -6.05 -3.11 1.00
CA ILE A 80 -4.78 -2.43 1.32
C ILE A 80 -4.05 -3.14 2.45
N VAL A 81 -2.76 -3.37 2.23
CA VAL A 81 -1.81 -3.80 3.25
C VAL A 81 -0.87 -2.64 3.56
N VAL A 82 -0.93 -2.11 4.78
CA VAL A 82 -0.05 -1.01 5.21
C VAL A 82 1.37 -1.55 5.39
N LYS A 83 2.28 -1.10 4.53
CA LYS A 83 3.70 -1.44 4.58
C LYS A 83 4.43 -0.43 5.47
N LEU A 84 5.19 -0.96 6.42
CA LEU A 84 5.95 -0.18 7.39
C LEU A 84 7.45 -0.44 7.21
N PRO A 85 8.30 0.58 7.40
CA PRO A 85 9.74 0.38 7.38
C PRO A 85 10.19 -0.45 8.60
N LEU A 86 11.24 -1.25 8.43
CA LEU A 86 11.81 -2.05 9.51
C LEU A 86 12.67 -1.18 10.45
N THR A 87 12.00 -0.37 11.26
CA THR A 87 12.60 0.49 12.30
C THR A 87 11.94 0.23 13.64
N TYR A 88 12.50 0.79 14.72
CA TYR A 88 11.87 0.69 16.05
C TYR A 88 10.43 1.24 16.05
N ASN A 89 10.24 2.43 15.49
CA ASN A 89 8.90 3.03 15.34
C ASN A 89 8.01 2.19 14.43
N GLY A 90 8.54 1.67 13.32
CA GLY A 90 7.80 0.81 12.41
C GLY A 90 7.31 -0.49 13.06
N LEU A 91 8.13 -1.13 13.91
CA LEU A 91 7.73 -2.35 14.63
C LEU A 91 6.66 -2.07 15.69
N ILE A 92 6.74 -0.95 16.40
CA ILE A 92 5.69 -0.53 17.36
C ILE A 92 4.37 -0.26 16.61
N SER A 93 4.44 0.49 15.51
CA SER A 93 3.28 0.77 14.65
C SER A 93 2.68 -0.50 14.07
N CYS A 94 3.51 -1.46 13.63
CA CYS A 94 3.07 -2.76 13.11
C CYS A 94 2.27 -3.54 14.15
N LYS A 95 2.81 -3.64 15.38
CA LYS A 95 2.09 -4.28 16.49
C LYS A 95 0.76 -3.59 16.80
N LYS A 96 0.73 -2.26 16.73
CA LYS A 96 -0.49 -1.51 17.05
C LYS A 96 -1.54 -1.64 15.95
N LEU A 97 -1.18 -1.47 14.68
CA LEU A 97 -2.08 -1.61 13.52
C LEU A 97 -2.63 -3.03 13.37
N SER A 98 -1.83 -4.06 13.63
CA SER A 98 -2.28 -5.47 13.55
C SER A 98 -3.26 -5.89 14.65
N THR A 99 -3.40 -5.10 15.71
CA THR A 99 -4.40 -5.34 16.78
C THR A 99 -5.57 -4.37 16.71
N ASP A 100 -5.52 -3.42 15.78
CA ASP A 100 -6.57 -2.45 15.54
C ASP A 100 -7.60 -3.04 14.57
N THR A 101 -8.84 -3.23 15.02
CA THR A 101 -9.91 -3.82 14.21
C THR A 101 -10.35 -2.94 13.05
N THR A 102 -9.80 -1.74 12.93
CA THR A 102 -10.06 -0.83 11.80
C THR A 102 -9.27 -1.19 10.54
N CYS A 103 -8.29 -2.11 10.64
CA CYS A 103 -7.37 -2.47 9.56
C CYS A 103 -7.45 -3.97 9.16
N CYS A 104 -8.48 -4.69 9.61
CA CYS A 104 -8.70 -6.12 9.33
C CYS A 104 -9.94 -6.34 8.46
#